data_AF-W2T652-F1
#
_entry.id   AF-W2T652-F1
#
_cell.length_a   1.000
_cell.length_b   1.000
_cell.length_c   1.000
_cell.angle_alpha   90.00
_cell.angle_beta   90.00
_cell.angle_gamma   90.00
#
_symmetry.space_group_name_H-M   'P 1'
#
loop_
_entity.id
_entity.type
_entity.pdbx_description
1 polymer ?
#
loop_
_entity_poly.entity_id
_entity_poly.type
_entity_poly.pdbx_seq_one_letter_code
_entity_poly.pdbx_strand_id
1 'polypeptide(L)'
;MIDGKKRLGSVTLTLLNEFEEECKQGITSELSPEENKFGYRKVRKLVITPTRIIYVVPETLMANRVLRGYDHDGTRVLRVSFRDDDNQPMRSFKTSEYLIKTTLRNAMIKGIEIAGRNFGYLGNSNSQMRDGGAYFMEKYSYRQWLEYKNAHGELPPPTWQPKIDHVRLSLGSFKRMENIYKLMARLGQCFTQSKESNVVFERSEYCVIPDVVGGCNKAGDSYIFSDGVGMMSSGFAQQIAADMMLGKCVPSCFQFRFRGMKGVLAVNPLLDDVASWAVNNGLSKEDHFFGSWVLKMVFRESQVKFLTDRGEKESIEIVKYSGPSSVALNKPLISILDQESWTRLSFIFEQIRK
;
A
#
# COMPACT_ATOMS: atom_id res chain seq x y z
N MET A 1 35.00 0.75 42.39
CA MET A 1 33.91 -0.07 41.83
C MET A 1 32.63 0.74 41.90
N ILE A 2 32.30 1.50 40.85
CA ILE A 2 31.04 2.22 40.76
C ILE A 2 30.19 1.45 39.76
N ASP A 3 29.08 0.93 40.27
CA ASP A 3 28.10 0.09 39.59
C ASP A 3 27.50 0.84 38.38
N GLY A 4 27.95 0.49 37.17
CA GLY A 4 27.55 1.11 35.90
C GLY A 4 26.19 0.64 35.36
N LYS A 5 25.35 0.02 36.19
CA LYS A 5 24.00 -0.38 35.79
C LYS A 5 23.06 0.83 35.85
N LYS A 6 22.66 1.34 34.69
CA LYS A 6 21.54 2.29 34.55
C LYS A 6 20.30 1.67 35.20
N ARG A 7 19.94 2.17 36.39
CA ARG A 7 18.74 1.75 37.13
C ARG A 7 17.49 2.14 36.32
N LEU A 8 16.47 1.27 36.30
CA LEU A 8 15.20 1.49 35.60
C LEU A 8 14.59 2.88 35.85
N GLY A 9 14.76 3.43 37.07
CA GLY A 9 14.28 4.76 37.45
C GLY A 9 14.88 5.92 36.65
N SER A 10 16.08 5.75 36.07
CA SER A 10 16.70 6.78 35.22
C SER A 10 16.02 6.91 33.87
N VAL A 11 15.50 5.82 33.30
CA VAL A 11 14.88 5.84 31.96
C VAL A 11 13.47 6.42 32.03
N THR A 12 12.69 6.04 33.05
CA THR A 12 11.35 6.60 33.25
C THR A 12 11.41 8.10 33.49
N LEU A 13 12.38 8.58 34.29
CA LEU A 13 12.56 10.01 34.53
C LEU A 13 12.98 10.75 33.25
N THR A 14 13.86 10.16 32.44
CA THR A 14 14.24 10.74 31.14
C THR A 14 13.04 10.82 30.19
N LEU A 15 12.24 9.75 30.08
CA LEU A 15 11.04 9.75 29.24
C LEU A 15 9.98 10.74 29.73
N LEU A 16 9.81 10.89 31.05
CA LEU A 16 8.91 11.89 31.63
C LEU A 16 9.38 13.32 31.34
N ASN A 17 10.68 13.59 31.49
CA ASN A 17 11.25 14.90 31.16
C ASN A 17 11.13 15.21 29.67
N GLU A 18 11.37 14.23 28.80
CA GLU A 18 11.23 14.38 27.34
C GLU A 18 9.76 14.61 26.96
N PHE A 19 8.82 13.88 27.58
CA PHE A 19 7.39 14.12 27.42
C PHE A 19 6.97 15.53 27.91
N GLU A 20 7.48 15.97 29.06
CA GLU A 20 7.21 17.33 29.58
C GLU A 20 7.81 18.42 28.69
N GLU A 21 9.00 18.20 28.13
CA GLU A 21 9.63 19.09 27.13
C GLU A 21 8.81 19.15 25.85
N GLU A 22 8.35 18.02 25.33
CA GLU A 22 7.46 17.95 24.15
C GLU A 22 6.14 18.70 24.40
N CYS A 23 5.54 18.51 25.59
CA CYS A 23 4.35 19.27 26.00
C CYS A 23 4.62 20.78 26.07
N LYS A 24 5.76 21.21 26.63
CA LYS A 24 6.16 22.63 26.70
C LYS A 24 6.43 23.24 25.32
N GLN A 25 6.94 22.44 24.38
CA GLN A 25 7.15 22.84 22.99
C GLN A 25 5.86 22.85 22.15
N GLY A 26 4.72 22.49 22.74
CA GLY A 26 3.45 22.39 22.02
C GLY A 26 3.43 21.26 20.98
N ILE A 27 4.37 20.33 21.05
CA ILE A 27 4.41 19.12 20.21
C ILE A 27 3.29 18.22 20.72
N THR A 28 2.12 18.34 20.10
CA THR A 28 0.99 17.48 20.45
C THR A 28 1.21 16.09 19.87
N SER A 29 0.85 15.07 20.65
CA SER A 29 0.72 13.70 20.13
C SER A 29 -0.41 13.57 19.09
N GLU A 30 -1.12 14.65 18.80
CA GLU A 30 -2.17 14.75 17.81
C GLU A 30 -1.61 15.20 16.45
N LEU A 31 -2.35 14.93 15.38
CA LEU A 31 -2.02 15.43 14.05
C LEU A 31 -2.70 16.78 13.84
N SER A 32 -2.05 17.69 13.12
CA SER A 32 -2.69 18.94 12.73
C SER A 32 -3.97 18.67 11.91
N PRO A 33 -4.95 19.59 11.92
CA PRO A 33 -6.13 19.48 11.06
C PRO A 33 -5.78 19.33 9.58
N GLU A 34 -4.68 19.98 9.16
CA GLU A 34 -4.15 19.88 7.79
C GLU A 34 -3.64 18.48 7.51
N GLU A 35 -2.77 17.91 8.34
CA GLU A 35 -2.28 16.54 8.16
C GLU A 35 -3.40 15.51 8.13
N ASN A 36 -4.40 15.67 9.01
CA ASN A 36 -5.59 14.83 9.01
C ASN A 36 -6.39 14.95 7.71
N LYS A 37 -6.53 16.17 7.18
CA LYS A 37 -7.18 16.46 5.88
C LYS A 37 -6.37 15.92 4.69
N PHE A 38 -5.04 15.93 4.79
CA PHE A 38 -4.14 15.35 3.79
C PHE A 38 -4.14 13.81 3.80
N GLY A 39 -4.76 13.18 4.80
CA GLY A 39 -4.90 11.72 4.89
C GLY A 39 -3.81 11.03 5.72
N TYR A 40 -3.03 11.79 6.48
CA TYR A 40 -2.07 11.21 7.44
C TYR A 40 -2.79 10.65 8.66
N ARG A 41 -2.22 9.58 9.21
CA ARG A 41 -2.67 8.92 10.43
C ARG A 41 -1.46 8.52 11.27
N LYS A 42 -1.59 8.61 12.59
CA LYS A 42 -0.61 8.06 13.54
C LYS A 42 -0.93 6.60 13.77
N VAL A 43 0.03 5.73 13.52
CA VAL A 43 -0.12 4.28 13.69
C VAL A 43 0.90 3.80 14.71
N ARG A 44 0.43 3.10 15.73
CA ARG A 44 1.29 2.50 16.75
C ARG A 44 2.18 1.43 16.13
N LYS A 45 3.44 1.39 16.55
CA LYS A 45 4.44 0.46 16.01
C LYS A 45 5.06 -0.40 17.10
N LEU A 46 5.29 -1.67 16.74
CA LEU A 46 6.04 -2.63 17.55
C LEU A 46 7.21 -3.19 16.74
N VAL A 47 8.32 -3.41 17.43
CA VAL A 47 9.42 -4.23 16.92
C VAL A 47 9.45 -5.51 17.74
N ILE A 48 9.19 -6.65 17.10
CA ILE A 48 9.28 -7.96 17.73
C ILE A 48 10.62 -8.57 17.38
N THR A 49 11.37 -8.94 18.41
CA THR A 49 12.63 -9.66 18.28
C THR A 49 12.53 -11.02 18.98
N PRO A 50 13.51 -11.93 18.80
CA PRO A 50 13.48 -13.22 19.46
C PRO A 50 13.39 -13.14 20.99
N THR A 51 13.99 -12.13 21.61
CA THR A 51 14.06 -12.01 23.07
C THR A 51 13.09 -11.00 23.66
N ARG A 52 12.54 -10.06 22.89
CA ARG A 52 11.70 -8.97 23.42
C ARG A 52 10.72 -8.37 22.41
N ILE A 53 9.72 -7.68 22.95
CA ILE A 53 8.82 -6.80 22.21
C ILE A 53 9.17 -5.37 22.59
N ILE A 54 9.47 -4.54 21.60
CA ILE A 54 9.84 -3.14 21.78
C ILE A 54 8.67 -2.27 21.29
N TYR A 55 8.15 -1.43 22.17
CA TYR A 55 7.14 -0.44 21.86
C TYR A 55 7.82 0.79 21.27
N VAL A 56 7.39 1.20 20.08
CA VAL A 56 7.94 2.36 19.38
C VAL A 56 6.89 3.46 19.38
N VAL A 57 7.36 4.70 19.50
CA VAL A 57 6.52 5.90 19.36
C VAL A 57 5.70 5.78 18.06
N PRO A 58 4.40 6.14 18.08
CA PRO A 58 3.56 6.06 16.88
C PRO A 58 4.17 6.81 15.70
N GLU A 59 4.15 6.17 14.52
CA GLU A 59 4.65 6.78 13.29
C GLU A 59 3.52 7.52 12.58
N THR A 60 3.77 8.75 12.16
CA THR A 60 2.90 9.46 11.21
C THR A 60 3.14 8.91 9.82
N LEU A 61 2.08 8.40 9.19
CA LEU A 61 2.16 7.85 7.85
C LEU A 61 0.89 8.14 7.05
N MET A 62 1.05 8.23 5.73
CA MET A 62 -0.09 8.31 4.82
C MET A 62 -0.94 7.05 4.99
N ALA A 63 -2.23 7.21 5.29
CA ALA A 63 -3.11 6.08 5.49
C ALA A 63 -3.21 5.23 4.22
N ASN A 64 -3.40 3.93 4.41
CA ASN A 64 -3.87 3.05 3.34
C ASN A 64 -5.38 2.83 3.48
N ARG A 65 -6.00 2.17 2.49
CA ARG A 65 -7.44 1.90 2.47
C ARG A 65 -7.94 1.25 3.76
N VAL A 66 -7.17 0.29 4.28
CA VAL A 66 -7.52 -0.47 5.49
C VAL A 66 -7.49 0.43 6.72
N LEU A 67 -6.45 1.25 6.88
CA LEU A 67 -6.33 2.19 7.99
C LEU A 67 -7.44 3.24 7.97
N ARG A 68 -7.79 3.77 6.78
CA ARG A 68 -8.89 4.74 6.65
C ARG A 68 -10.23 4.17 7.09
N GLY A 69 -10.52 2.92 6.73
CA GLY A 69 -11.81 2.28 7.00
C GLY A 69 -11.94 1.65 8.39
N TYR A 70 -10.84 1.23 9.03
CA TYR A 70 -10.92 0.36 10.22
C TYR A 70 -10.13 0.85 11.44
N ASP A 71 -9.32 1.90 11.31
CA ASP A 71 -8.46 2.43 12.39
C ASP A 71 -8.77 3.92 12.69
N HIS A 72 -10.03 4.22 12.96
CA HIS A 72 -10.49 5.61 13.15
C HIS A 72 -9.82 6.34 14.32
N ASP A 73 -9.46 5.60 15.38
CA ASP A 73 -8.88 6.13 16.61
C ASP A 73 -7.36 5.87 16.72
N GLY A 74 -6.74 5.27 15.68
CA GLY A 74 -5.33 4.90 15.66
C GLY A 74 -4.94 3.80 16.67
N THR A 75 -5.91 3.14 17.30
CA THR A 75 -5.69 2.17 18.39
C THR A 75 -5.98 0.73 18.00
N ARG A 76 -6.62 0.51 16.85
CA ARG A 76 -7.14 -0.80 16.44
C ARG A 76 -6.18 -1.53 15.52
N VAL A 77 -5.28 -0.80 14.87
CA VAL A 77 -4.27 -1.36 13.97
C VAL A 77 -2.86 -1.03 14.47
N LEU A 78 -1.98 -2.02 14.42
CA LEU A 78 -0.59 -1.93 14.80
C LEU A 78 0.29 -2.24 13.60
N ARG A 79 1.36 -1.47 13.43
CA ARG A 79 2.45 -1.82 12.53
C ARG A 79 3.46 -2.65 13.30
N VAL A 80 3.67 -3.90 12.89
CA VAL A 80 4.64 -4.80 13.51
C VAL A 80 5.80 -5.00 12.56
N SER A 81 7.02 -4.88 13.04
CA SER A 81 8.23 -5.26 12.30
C SER A 81 8.99 -6.34 13.05
N PHE A 82 9.35 -7.39 12.34
CA PHE A 82 10.13 -8.50 12.88
C PHE A 82 11.61 -8.26 12.61
N ARG A 83 12.41 -8.17 13.68
CA ARG A 83 13.84 -7.84 13.62
C ARG A 83 14.63 -8.77 14.52
N ASP A 84 15.91 -8.91 14.25
CA ASP A 84 16.83 -9.56 15.17
C ASP A 84 17.12 -8.62 16.35
N ASP A 85 17.75 -9.13 17.41
CA ASP A 85 17.98 -8.35 18.64
C ASP A 85 18.91 -7.15 18.45
N ASP A 86 19.73 -7.17 17.39
CA ASP A 86 20.57 -6.06 16.94
C ASP A 86 19.89 -5.15 15.91
N ASN A 87 18.56 -5.24 15.80
CA ASN A 87 17.70 -4.44 14.90
C ASN A 87 17.94 -4.71 13.40
N GLN A 88 18.73 -5.72 13.04
CA GLN A 88 18.90 -6.15 11.66
C GLN A 88 17.73 -7.02 11.20
N PRO A 89 17.54 -7.20 9.88
CA PRO A 89 16.59 -8.19 9.39
C PRO A 89 16.95 -9.59 9.92
N MET A 90 15.95 -10.35 10.37
CA MET A 90 16.18 -11.74 10.75
C MET A 90 16.53 -12.57 9.51
N ARG A 91 17.66 -13.26 9.57
CA ARG A 91 18.15 -14.09 8.45
C ARG A 91 18.51 -15.46 8.97
N SER A 92 18.16 -16.52 8.23
CA SER A 92 18.31 -17.91 8.68
C SER A 92 19.73 -18.25 9.10
N PHE A 93 20.75 -17.72 8.40
CA PHE A 93 22.16 -17.97 8.72
C PHE A 93 22.65 -17.30 10.00
N LYS A 94 21.92 -16.30 10.51
CA LYS A 94 22.32 -15.51 11.68
C LYS A 94 21.43 -15.81 12.88
N THR A 95 20.13 -15.68 12.70
CA THR A 95 19.13 -15.79 13.77
C THR A 95 18.72 -17.23 14.04
N SER A 96 19.12 -18.20 13.20
CA SER A 96 18.60 -19.58 13.18
C SER A 96 17.13 -19.70 12.74
N GLU A 97 16.84 -20.74 11.97
CA GLU A 97 15.50 -21.03 11.48
C GLU A 97 14.51 -21.29 12.63
N TYR A 98 14.98 -21.92 13.72
CA TYR A 98 14.14 -22.23 14.88
C TYR A 98 13.62 -20.96 15.57
N LEU A 99 14.49 -19.97 15.81
CA LEU A 99 14.09 -18.72 16.45
C LEU A 99 13.19 -17.90 15.53
N ILE A 100 13.50 -17.84 14.23
CA ILE A 100 12.63 -17.16 13.24
C ILE A 100 11.24 -17.80 13.26
N LYS A 101 11.16 -19.12 13.14
CA LYS A 101 9.89 -19.85 13.15
C LYS A 101 9.14 -19.61 14.46
N THR A 102 9.81 -19.70 15.60
CA THR A 102 9.16 -19.55 16.91
C THR A 102 8.62 -18.13 17.10
N THR A 103 9.42 -17.11 16.81
CA THR A 103 9.03 -15.70 16.93
C THR A 103 7.88 -15.34 15.98
N LEU A 104 8.02 -15.66 14.68
CA LEU A 104 6.96 -15.38 13.70
C LEU A 104 5.71 -16.19 13.98
N ARG A 105 5.82 -17.50 14.21
CA ARG A 105 4.66 -18.38 14.39
C ARG A 105 3.84 -17.97 15.61
N ASN A 106 4.50 -17.63 16.73
CA ASN A 106 3.79 -17.17 17.92
C ASN A 106 2.99 -15.90 17.62
N ALA A 107 3.62 -14.87 17.05
CA ALA A 107 2.92 -13.62 16.72
C ALA A 107 1.81 -13.83 15.67
N MET A 108 2.08 -14.57 14.59
CA MET A 108 1.15 -14.73 13.47
C MET A 108 -0.05 -15.62 13.80
N ILE A 109 0.13 -16.67 14.61
CA ILE A 109 -0.95 -17.60 14.98
C ILE A 109 -1.65 -17.15 16.26
N LYS A 110 -0.89 -16.91 17.34
CA LYS A 110 -1.48 -16.57 18.65
C LYS A 110 -1.90 -15.10 18.71
N GLY A 111 -1.30 -14.24 17.90
CA GLY A 111 -1.48 -12.81 18.01
C GLY A 111 -0.57 -12.19 19.08
N ILE A 112 -0.85 -10.94 19.40
CA ILE A 112 -0.12 -10.14 20.38
C ILE A 112 -1.16 -9.51 21.31
N GLU A 113 -0.97 -9.65 22.62
CA GLU A 113 -1.82 -9.02 23.61
C GLU A 113 -1.17 -7.74 24.15
N ILE A 114 -1.89 -6.63 24.09
CA ILE A 114 -1.41 -5.31 24.54
C ILE A 114 -2.55 -4.59 25.24
N ALA A 115 -2.32 -4.17 26.47
CA ALA A 115 -3.30 -3.44 27.28
C ALA A 115 -4.69 -4.12 27.29
N GLY A 116 -4.73 -5.45 27.42
CA GLY A 116 -5.96 -6.25 27.45
C GLY A 116 -6.67 -6.43 26.11
N ARG A 117 -6.07 -6.01 24.99
CA ARG A 117 -6.60 -6.21 23.63
C ARG A 117 -5.75 -7.20 22.85
N ASN A 118 -6.40 -8.08 22.09
CA ASN A 118 -5.72 -9.10 21.30
C ASN A 118 -5.65 -8.69 19.82
N PHE A 119 -4.43 -8.67 19.28
CA PHE A 119 -4.15 -8.27 17.90
C PHE A 119 -3.69 -9.48 17.07
N GLY A 120 -4.30 -9.70 15.91
CA GLY A 120 -3.95 -10.76 14.97
C GLY A 120 -3.37 -10.21 13.68
N TYR A 121 -2.68 -11.05 12.92
CA TYR A 121 -2.16 -10.68 11.60
C TYR A 121 -3.30 -10.29 10.66
N LEU A 122 -3.22 -9.10 10.07
CA LEU A 122 -4.21 -8.57 9.14
C LEU A 122 -3.73 -8.68 7.70
N GLY A 123 -2.52 -8.20 7.41
CA GLY A 123 -1.92 -8.20 6.08
C GLY A 123 -0.63 -7.41 6.03
N ASN A 124 0.04 -7.38 4.89
CA ASN A 124 1.29 -6.62 4.71
C ASN A 124 1.36 -6.06 3.29
N SER A 125 1.91 -4.86 3.12
CA SER A 125 2.23 -4.37 1.78
C SER A 125 3.52 -5.01 1.25
N ASN A 126 3.73 -5.00 -0.07
CA ASN A 126 4.98 -5.50 -0.66
C ASN A 126 6.20 -4.72 -0.14
N SER A 127 6.07 -3.42 0.08
CA SER A 127 7.15 -2.62 0.66
C SER A 127 7.43 -3.05 2.10
N GLN A 128 6.40 -3.27 2.91
CA GLN A 128 6.58 -3.75 4.27
C GLN A 128 7.14 -5.16 4.33
N MET A 129 6.78 -6.03 3.39
CA MET A 129 7.31 -7.40 3.32
C MET A 129 8.84 -7.41 3.17
N ARG A 130 9.40 -6.47 2.39
CA ARG A 130 10.86 -6.32 2.22
C ARG A 130 11.57 -5.98 3.53
N ASP A 131 10.89 -5.26 4.42
CA ASP A 131 11.40 -4.82 5.73
C ASP A 131 11.04 -5.78 6.87
N GLY A 132 10.43 -6.93 6.58
CA GLY A 132 9.93 -7.88 7.58
C GLY A 132 8.75 -7.33 8.40
N GLY A 133 7.94 -6.45 7.81
CA GLY A 133 6.81 -5.78 8.46
C GLY A 133 5.44 -6.31 8.05
N ALA A 134 4.48 -6.18 8.96
CA ALA A 134 3.07 -6.51 8.76
C ALA A 134 2.15 -5.59 9.58
N TYR A 135 0.90 -5.49 9.17
CA TYR A 135 -0.18 -4.90 9.94
C TYR A 135 -0.87 -5.97 10.76
N PHE A 136 -1.11 -5.64 12.03
CA PHE A 136 -1.90 -6.42 12.96
C PHE A 136 -3.13 -5.61 13.36
N MET A 137 -4.26 -6.26 13.61
CA MET A 137 -5.49 -5.58 14.01
C MET A 137 -6.15 -6.31 15.16
N GLU A 138 -6.89 -5.57 15.96
CA GLU A 138 -7.73 -6.13 17.02
C GLU A 138 -8.65 -7.24 16.46
N LYS A 139 -8.55 -8.45 17.04
CA LYS A 139 -9.27 -9.64 16.58
C LYS A 139 -10.78 -9.56 16.80
N TYR A 140 -11.19 -9.01 17.94
CA TYR A 140 -12.58 -8.94 18.41
C TYR A 140 -12.75 -7.78 19.41
N SER A 141 -13.97 -7.29 19.61
CA SER A 141 -14.27 -6.38 20.72
C SER A 141 -14.47 -7.16 22.02
N TYR A 142 -14.39 -6.46 23.16
CA TYR A 142 -14.72 -7.06 24.47
C TYR A 142 -16.13 -7.68 24.48
N ARG A 143 -17.10 -6.99 23.86
CA ARG A 143 -18.47 -7.50 23.71
C ARG A 143 -18.52 -8.82 22.94
N GLN A 144 -17.86 -8.90 21.78
CA GLN A 144 -17.80 -10.12 20.98
C GLN A 144 -17.15 -11.26 21.75
N TRP A 145 -16.07 -10.98 22.49
CA TRP A 145 -15.41 -11.97 23.34
C TRP A 145 -16.35 -12.51 24.42
N LEU A 146 -17.13 -11.64 25.06
CA LEU A 146 -18.10 -12.03 26.09
C LEU A 146 -19.25 -12.85 25.51
N GLU A 147 -19.76 -12.46 24.33
CA GLU A 147 -20.79 -13.20 23.59
C GLU A 147 -20.31 -14.62 23.24
N TYR A 148 -19.08 -14.76 22.74
CA TYR A 148 -18.48 -16.08 22.47
C TYR A 148 -18.40 -16.93 23.74
N LYS A 149 -17.87 -16.34 24.83
CA LYS A 149 -17.70 -17.04 26.11
C LYS A 149 -19.04 -17.52 26.67
N ASN A 150 -20.07 -16.69 26.60
CA ASN A 150 -21.41 -17.05 27.08
C ASN A 150 -22.07 -18.12 26.21
N ALA A 151 -21.86 -18.10 24.89
CA ALA A 151 -22.44 -19.06 23.96
C ALA A 151 -21.76 -20.43 23.97
N HIS A 152 -20.43 -20.47 24.16
CA HIS A 152 -19.64 -21.70 24.07
C HIS A 152 -19.14 -22.25 25.41
N GLY A 153 -19.22 -21.47 26.49
CA GLY A 153 -18.75 -21.87 27.82
C GLY A 153 -17.21 -21.90 27.97
N GLU A 154 -16.47 -21.49 26.93
CA GLU A 154 -15.01 -21.51 26.89
C GLU A 154 -14.43 -20.21 26.32
N LEU A 155 -13.12 -20.02 26.48
CA LEU A 155 -12.41 -18.89 25.91
C LEU A 155 -12.28 -19.05 24.38
N PRO A 156 -12.37 -17.96 23.59
CA PRO A 156 -12.15 -18.07 22.16
C PRO A 156 -10.77 -18.64 21.82
N PRO A 157 -10.67 -19.54 20.83
CA PRO A 157 -9.39 -20.08 20.43
C PRO A 157 -8.49 -18.99 19.84
N PRO A 158 -7.15 -19.17 19.84
CA PRO A 158 -6.22 -18.14 19.34
C PRO A 158 -6.46 -17.72 17.88
N THR A 159 -7.07 -18.59 17.08
CA THR A 159 -7.40 -18.37 15.68
C THR A 159 -8.71 -17.61 15.46
N TRP A 160 -9.51 -17.36 16.50
CA TRP A 160 -10.78 -16.65 16.39
C TRP A 160 -10.56 -15.14 16.25
N GLN A 161 -10.92 -14.59 15.08
CA GLN A 161 -10.60 -13.21 14.70
C GLN A 161 -11.69 -12.53 13.85
N PRO A 162 -12.95 -12.49 14.31
CA PRO A 162 -14.10 -12.07 13.50
C PRO A 162 -13.94 -10.70 12.84
N LYS A 163 -13.29 -9.73 13.52
CA LYS A 163 -13.05 -8.41 12.93
C LYS A 163 -12.08 -8.47 11.75
N ILE A 164 -10.98 -9.23 11.88
CA ILE A 164 -9.98 -9.37 10.84
C ILE A 164 -10.56 -10.08 9.62
N ASP A 165 -11.33 -11.15 9.85
CA ASP A 165 -11.94 -11.92 8.77
C ASP A 165 -12.98 -11.06 8.03
N HIS A 166 -13.78 -10.28 8.75
CA HIS A 166 -14.70 -9.30 8.17
C HIS A 166 -13.96 -8.27 7.29
N VAL A 167 -12.86 -7.69 7.78
CA VAL A 167 -12.04 -6.76 6.97
C VAL A 167 -11.50 -7.45 5.73
N ARG A 168 -10.97 -8.67 5.83
CA ARG A 168 -10.44 -9.38 4.66
C ARG A 168 -11.50 -9.66 3.60
N LEU A 169 -12.72 -9.98 4.03
CA LEU A 169 -13.85 -10.21 3.13
C LEU A 169 -14.31 -8.91 2.45
N SER A 170 -14.29 -7.78 3.16
CA SER A 170 -14.67 -6.48 2.59
C SER A 170 -13.65 -5.93 1.58
N LEU A 171 -12.39 -6.35 1.66
CA LEU A 171 -11.34 -5.88 0.75
C LEU A 171 -11.50 -6.38 -0.69
N GLY A 172 -12.23 -7.46 -0.90
CA GLY A 172 -12.51 -8.01 -2.22
C GLY A 172 -12.59 -9.53 -2.25
N SER A 173 -12.92 -10.07 -3.43
CA SER A 173 -13.01 -11.51 -3.64
C SER A 173 -11.64 -12.08 -4.02
N PHE A 174 -11.05 -12.84 -3.09
CA PHE A 174 -9.82 -13.61 -3.30
C PHE A 174 -10.08 -15.09 -3.63
N LYS A 175 -11.35 -15.51 -3.72
CA LYS A 175 -11.76 -16.92 -3.84
C LYS A 175 -11.23 -17.62 -5.11
N ARG A 176 -10.99 -16.87 -6.19
CA ARG A 176 -10.52 -17.41 -7.49
C ARG A 176 -9.00 -17.49 -7.60
N MET A 177 -8.25 -17.22 -6.53
CA MET A 177 -6.78 -17.25 -6.57
C MET A 177 -6.26 -18.62 -6.13
N GLU A 178 -5.65 -19.34 -7.06
CA GLU A 178 -5.06 -20.66 -6.80
C GLU A 178 -3.77 -20.59 -5.99
N ASN A 179 -3.01 -19.49 -6.14
CA ASN A 179 -1.66 -19.37 -5.60
C ASN A 179 -1.63 -18.42 -4.38
N ILE A 180 -1.13 -18.92 -3.25
CA ILE A 180 -1.01 -18.18 -1.99
C ILE A 180 -0.12 -16.93 -2.10
N TYR A 181 0.98 -16.99 -2.87
CA TYR A 181 1.85 -15.84 -3.11
C TYR A 181 1.10 -14.75 -3.88
N LYS A 182 0.30 -15.15 -4.88
CA LYS A 182 -0.54 -14.21 -5.65
C LYS A 182 -1.61 -13.59 -4.75
N LEU A 183 -2.25 -14.41 -3.90
CA LEU A 183 -3.23 -13.93 -2.92
C LEU A 183 -2.61 -12.92 -1.96
N MET A 184 -1.45 -13.22 -1.36
CA MET A 184 -0.74 -12.30 -0.47
C MET A 184 -0.34 -11.01 -1.19
N ALA A 185 0.15 -11.07 -2.43
CA ALA A 185 0.47 -9.88 -3.21
C ALA A 185 -0.76 -9.02 -3.55
N ARG A 186 -1.93 -9.64 -3.74
CA ARG A 186 -3.20 -8.94 -4.00
C ARG A 186 -3.76 -8.33 -2.73
N LEU A 187 -3.84 -9.09 -1.64
CA LEU A 187 -4.23 -8.56 -0.33
C LEU A 187 -3.33 -7.38 0.07
N GLY A 188 -2.01 -7.54 -0.13
CA GLY A 188 -1.02 -6.53 0.18
C GLY A 188 -1.15 -5.21 -0.57
N GLN A 189 -1.85 -5.21 -1.72
CA GLN A 189 -2.08 -3.97 -2.46
C GLN A 189 -3.02 -3.03 -1.70
N CYS A 190 -3.95 -3.56 -0.89
CA CYS A 190 -4.86 -2.77 -0.05
C CYS A 190 -4.14 -2.04 1.10
N PHE A 191 -2.91 -2.47 1.42
CA PHE A 191 -2.05 -1.87 2.44
C PHE A 191 -1.04 -0.87 1.85
N THR A 192 -1.14 -0.58 0.55
CA THR A 192 -0.31 0.46 -0.10
C THR A 192 -0.75 1.83 0.41
N GLN A 193 0.20 2.61 0.91
CA GLN A 193 -0.03 4.02 1.27
C GLN A 193 -0.44 4.79 0.03
N SER A 194 -1.56 5.50 0.12
CA SER A 194 -2.15 6.24 -1.01
C SER A 194 -3.05 7.34 -0.51
N LYS A 195 -3.02 8.49 -1.19
CA LYS A 195 -3.95 9.58 -0.93
C LYS A 195 -5.26 9.28 -1.66
N GLU A 196 -6.34 9.14 -0.91
CA GLU A 196 -7.68 9.08 -1.47
C GLU A 196 -8.07 10.46 -1.99
N SER A 197 -8.52 10.55 -3.24
CA SER A 197 -8.95 11.82 -3.81
C SER A 197 -10.36 12.17 -3.36
N ASN A 198 -10.60 13.46 -3.11
CA ASN A 198 -11.96 13.97 -2.86
C ASN A 198 -12.79 14.11 -4.14
N VAL A 199 -12.21 13.84 -5.31
CA VAL A 199 -12.91 13.89 -6.60
C VAL A 199 -13.67 12.58 -6.81
N VAL A 200 -14.99 12.68 -6.75
CA VAL A 200 -15.90 11.54 -6.91
C VAL A 200 -16.30 11.38 -8.38
N PHE A 201 -16.45 10.13 -8.80
CA PHE A 201 -16.97 9.78 -10.12
C PHE A 201 -17.98 8.64 -10.05
N GLU A 202 -18.83 8.56 -11.07
CA GLU A 202 -19.87 7.56 -11.21
C GLU A 202 -19.40 6.35 -12.04
N ARG A 203 -20.14 5.25 -11.97
CA ARG A 203 -19.85 4.04 -12.75
C ARG A 203 -19.78 4.30 -14.25
N SER A 204 -20.61 5.19 -14.78
CA SER A 204 -20.63 5.57 -16.20
C SER A 204 -19.40 6.38 -16.61
N GLU A 205 -18.63 6.92 -15.68
CA GLU A 205 -17.48 7.79 -16.00
C GLU A 205 -16.16 7.02 -16.11
N TYR A 206 -16.20 5.69 -16.03
CA TYR A 206 -15.03 4.86 -16.32
C TYR A 206 -15.39 3.55 -17.01
N CYS A 207 -14.42 2.96 -17.72
CA CYS A 207 -14.58 1.63 -18.31
C CYS A 207 -13.29 0.82 -18.24
N VAL A 208 -13.39 -0.46 -18.59
CA VAL A 208 -12.25 -1.36 -18.76
C VAL A 208 -12.28 -1.83 -20.21
N ILE A 209 -11.15 -1.69 -20.91
CA ILE A 209 -11.00 -2.13 -22.30
C ILE A 209 -9.83 -3.13 -22.40
N PRO A 210 -9.80 -3.98 -23.45
CA PRO A 210 -8.70 -4.90 -23.69
C PRO A 210 -7.35 -4.17 -23.78
N ASP A 211 -6.28 -4.88 -23.43
CA ASP A 211 -4.93 -4.37 -23.66
C ASP A 211 -4.60 -4.25 -25.16
N VAL A 212 -3.72 -3.30 -25.48
CA VAL A 212 -3.14 -3.18 -26.82
C VAL A 212 -2.10 -4.26 -27.00
N VAL A 213 -2.41 -5.23 -27.86
CA VAL A 213 -1.54 -6.37 -28.17
C VAL A 213 -0.99 -6.28 -29.59
N GLY A 214 0.24 -6.73 -29.81
CA GLY A 214 0.84 -6.76 -31.15
C GLY A 214 2.26 -7.30 -31.16
N GLY A 215 2.80 -7.51 -32.36
CA GLY A 215 4.10 -8.18 -32.54
C GLY A 215 4.13 -9.58 -31.92
N CYS A 216 5.27 -10.25 -32.00
CA CYS A 216 5.48 -11.55 -31.35
C CYS A 216 6.94 -11.66 -30.87
N ASN A 217 7.15 -12.32 -29.74
CA ASN A 217 8.48 -12.75 -29.33
C ASN A 217 8.98 -13.92 -30.23
N LYS A 218 10.22 -14.37 -30.03
CA LYS A 218 10.79 -15.51 -30.78
C LYS A 218 10.03 -16.83 -30.59
N ALA A 219 9.23 -16.94 -29.53
CA ALA A 219 8.38 -18.11 -29.23
C ALA A 219 6.96 -17.99 -29.81
N GLY A 220 6.62 -16.86 -30.46
CA GLY A 220 5.29 -16.61 -31.03
C GLY A 220 4.29 -15.95 -30.08
N ASP A 221 4.66 -15.63 -28.83
CA ASP A 221 3.76 -14.95 -27.91
C ASP A 221 3.65 -13.46 -28.22
N SER A 222 2.43 -12.93 -28.24
CA SER A 222 2.19 -11.50 -28.51
C SER A 222 2.65 -10.61 -27.37
N TYR A 223 3.15 -9.41 -27.70
CA TYR A 223 3.50 -8.41 -26.69
C TYR A 223 2.26 -7.64 -26.24
N ILE A 224 2.23 -7.26 -24.95
CA ILE A 224 1.20 -6.41 -24.35
C ILE A 224 1.80 -5.02 -24.16
N PHE A 225 1.47 -4.09 -25.06
CA PHE A 225 2.04 -2.73 -25.06
C PHE A 225 1.43 -1.79 -24.02
N SER A 226 0.21 -2.10 -23.55
CA SER A 226 -0.50 -1.30 -22.54
C SER A 226 -0.50 -1.93 -21.14
N ASP A 227 0.37 -2.91 -20.86
CA ASP A 227 0.35 -3.61 -19.57
C ASP A 227 0.48 -2.63 -18.40
N GLY A 228 -0.59 -2.53 -17.61
CA GLY A 228 -0.63 -1.67 -16.45
C GLY A 228 -0.85 -0.18 -16.75
N VAL A 229 -1.11 0.22 -18.00
CA VAL A 229 -1.27 1.63 -18.41
C VAL A 229 -2.64 1.89 -19.03
N GLY A 230 -3.44 2.68 -18.32
CA GLY A 230 -4.74 3.18 -18.75
C GLY A 230 -4.70 4.67 -19.07
N MET A 231 -5.87 5.26 -19.30
CA MET A 231 -6.01 6.65 -19.71
C MET A 231 -6.90 7.43 -18.74
N MET A 232 -6.63 8.71 -18.60
CA MET A 232 -7.40 9.66 -17.79
C MET A 232 -7.64 10.93 -18.62
N SER A 233 -8.83 11.53 -18.52
CA SER A 233 -9.13 12.77 -19.23
C SER A 233 -8.33 13.95 -18.66
N SER A 234 -8.06 14.98 -19.45
CA SER A 234 -7.34 16.17 -18.99
C SER A 234 -8.15 16.93 -17.95
N GLY A 235 -9.47 17.05 -18.15
CA GLY A 235 -10.39 17.65 -17.18
C GLY A 235 -10.38 16.93 -15.83
N PHE A 236 -10.36 15.59 -15.82
CA PHE A 236 -10.25 14.84 -14.57
C PHE A 236 -8.87 14.96 -13.93
N ALA A 237 -7.79 14.95 -14.71
CA ALA A 237 -6.43 15.16 -14.21
C ALA A 237 -6.26 16.52 -13.53
N GLN A 238 -6.89 17.57 -14.05
CA GLN A 238 -6.92 18.90 -13.44
C GLN A 238 -7.64 18.89 -12.08
N GLN A 239 -8.77 18.20 -11.98
CA GLN A 239 -9.51 18.06 -10.72
C GLN A 239 -8.66 17.33 -9.66
N ILE A 240 -7.99 16.24 -10.05
CA ILE A 240 -7.07 15.51 -9.17
C ILE A 240 -5.89 16.40 -8.76
N ALA A 241 -5.29 17.16 -9.69
CA ALA A 241 -4.19 18.07 -9.39
C ALA A 241 -4.59 19.18 -8.41
N ALA A 242 -5.80 19.72 -8.55
CA ALA A 242 -6.37 20.71 -7.64
C ALA A 242 -6.61 20.13 -6.23
N ASP A 243 -7.21 18.94 -6.14
CA ASP A 243 -7.41 18.21 -4.87
C ASP A 243 -6.08 17.83 -4.18
N MET A 244 -5.04 17.62 -4.99
CA MET A 244 -3.68 17.40 -4.52
C MET A 244 -2.90 18.69 -4.21
N MET A 245 -3.51 19.87 -4.40
CA MET A 245 -2.90 21.18 -4.19
C MET A 245 -1.59 21.38 -4.98
N LEU A 246 -1.55 20.90 -6.22
CA LEU A 246 -0.38 21.00 -7.11
C LEU A 246 -0.30 22.34 -7.86
N GLY A 247 -1.17 23.30 -7.52
CA GLY A 247 -1.22 24.61 -8.15
C GLY A 247 -1.54 24.52 -9.64
N LYS A 248 -0.73 25.17 -10.48
CA LYS A 248 -0.89 25.15 -11.95
C LYS A 248 -0.28 23.91 -12.62
N CYS A 249 0.42 23.05 -11.87
CA CYS A 249 1.08 21.88 -12.42
C CYS A 249 0.10 20.70 -12.46
N VAL A 250 -0.28 20.28 -13.67
CA VAL A 250 -1.08 19.08 -13.90
C VAL A 250 -0.15 17.95 -14.35
N PRO A 251 0.01 16.88 -13.54
CA PRO A 251 0.83 15.74 -13.92
C PRO A 251 0.32 15.05 -15.20
N SER A 252 1.24 14.55 -16.02
CA SER A 252 0.92 13.82 -17.25
C SER A 252 0.58 12.36 -17.00
N CYS A 253 0.95 11.80 -15.84
CA CYS A 253 0.47 10.49 -15.42
C CYS A 253 0.38 10.34 -13.90
N PHE A 254 -0.49 9.43 -13.47
CA PHE A 254 -0.77 9.14 -12.08
C PHE A 254 -0.67 7.63 -11.82
N GLN A 255 0.17 7.25 -10.87
CA GLN A 255 0.16 5.90 -10.32
C GLN A 255 -1.00 5.79 -9.33
N PHE A 256 -1.91 4.85 -9.59
CA PHE A 256 -3.16 4.74 -8.83
C PHE A 256 -3.34 3.37 -8.16
N ARG A 257 -4.28 3.39 -7.22
CA ARG A 257 -4.99 2.23 -6.69
C ARG A 257 -6.48 2.56 -6.75
N PHE A 258 -7.25 1.64 -7.30
CA PHE A 258 -8.69 1.80 -7.35
C PHE A 258 -9.31 0.43 -7.16
N ARG A 259 -9.89 0.17 -5.98
CA ARG A 259 -10.48 -1.13 -5.65
C ARG A 259 -9.47 -2.28 -5.86
N GLY A 260 -9.81 -3.27 -6.69
CA GLY A 260 -8.94 -4.35 -7.11
C GLY A 260 -8.01 -4.02 -8.29
N MET A 261 -8.06 -2.79 -8.81
CA MET A 261 -7.26 -2.31 -9.94
C MET A 261 -6.03 -1.53 -9.49
N LYS A 262 -4.95 -1.66 -10.28
CA LYS A 262 -3.71 -0.95 -10.04
C LYS A 262 -2.93 -0.71 -11.33
N GLY A 263 -2.26 0.43 -11.41
CA GLY A 263 -1.42 0.73 -12.57
C GLY A 263 -1.05 2.21 -12.63
N VAL A 264 -0.86 2.68 -13.85
CA VAL A 264 -0.66 4.08 -14.20
C VAL A 264 -1.83 4.53 -15.09
N LEU A 265 -2.32 5.75 -14.89
CA LEU A 265 -3.21 6.44 -15.81
C LEU A 265 -2.43 7.57 -16.46
N ALA A 266 -2.29 7.52 -17.78
CA ALA A 266 -1.71 8.60 -18.57
C ALA A 266 -2.81 9.58 -19.00
N VAL A 267 -2.53 10.88 -18.96
CA VAL A 267 -3.48 11.89 -19.42
C VAL A 267 -3.64 11.79 -20.94
N ASN A 268 -4.88 11.64 -21.39
CA ASN A 268 -5.26 11.61 -22.79
C ASN A 268 -6.38 12.64 -23.06
N PRO A 269 -6.04 13.80 -23.66
CA PRO A 269 -7.01 14.85 -23.98
C PRO A 269 -8.16 14.38 -24.89
N LEU A 270 -7.93 13.34 -25.71
CA LEU A 270 -8.96 12.81 -26.62
C LEU A 270 -10.22 12.34 -25.90
N LEU A 271 -10.13 11.96 -24.62
CA LEU A 271 -11.31 11.61 -23.82
C LEU A 271 -12.24 12.81 -23.62
N ASP A 272 -11.69 14.01 -23.40
CA ASP A 272 -12.48 15.24 -23.28
C ASP A 272 -13.03 15.70 -24.65
N ASP A 273 -12.25 15.51 -25.72
CA ASP A 273 -12.67 15.84 -27.09
C ASP A 273 -13.86 14.98 -27.53
N VAL A 274 -13.80 13.66 -27.27
CA VAL A 274 -14.89 12.72 -27.57
C VAL A 274 -16.14 13.05 -26.75
N ALA A 275 -15.97 13.34 -25.45
CA ALA A 275 -17.09 13.75 -24.60
C ALA A 275 -17.75 15.03 -25.12
N SER A 276 -16.95 16.03 -25.51
CA SER A 276 -17.44 17.29 -26.06
C SER A 276 -18.15 17.10 -27.39
N TRP A 277 -17.59 16.26 -28.28
CA TRP A 277 -18.22 15.90 -29.54
C TRP A 277 -19.58 15.21 -29.32
N ALA A 278 -19.67 14.26 -28.38
CA ALA A 278 -20.91 13.56 -28.10
C ALA A 278 -22.01 14.49 -27.59
N VAL A 279 -21.67 15.41 -26.66
CA VAL A 279 -22.60 16.44 -26.16
C VAL A 279 -23.09 17.34 -27.28
N ASN A 280 -22.19 17.79 -28.16
CA ASN A 280 -22.55 18.66 -29.28
C ASN A 280 -23.46 17.98 -30.32
N ASN A 281 -23.45 16.64 -30.38
CA ASN A 281 -24.32 15.85 -31.25
C ASN A 281 -25.57 15.33 -30.53
N GLY A 282 -25.85 15.79 -29.30
CA GLY A 282 -27.04 15.39 -28.54
C GLY A 282 -27.05 13.92 -28.10
N LEU A 283 -25.89 13.27 -28.04
CA LEU A 283 -25.78 11.88 -27.59
C LEU A 283 -25.85 11.81 -26.06
N SER A 284 -26.67 10.89 -25.55
CA SER A 284 -26.86 10.71 -24.11
C SER A 284 -25.68 9.98 -23.46
N LYS A 285 -25.54 10.07 -22.13
CA LYS A 285 -24.51 9.31 -21.37
C LYS A 285 -24.70 7.79 -21.45
N GLU A 286 -25.89 7.34 -21.85
CA GLU A 286 -26.34 5.94 -21.75
C GLU A 286 -26.15 5.16 -23.07
N ASP A 287 -25.89 5.84 -24.19
CA ASP A 287 -25.85 5.26 -25.53
C ASP A 287 -24.46 4.69 -25.95
N HIS A 288 -24.14 3.47 -25.51
CA HIS A 288 -23.30 2.45 -26.18
C HIS A 288 -21.79 2.68 -26.58
N PHE A 289 -21.19 1.57 -27.06
CA PHE A 289 -19.81 1.19 -27.46
C PHE A 289 -18.73 0.95 -26.38
N PHE A 290 -18.48 1.90 -25.47
CA PHE A 290 -17.46 1.73 -24.40
C PHE A 290 -18.01 1.93 -22.97
N GLY A 291 -19.33 1.97 -22.83
CA GLY A 291 -20.03 2.09 -21.55
C GLY A 291 -20.44 3.52 -21.15
N SER A 292 -19.96 4.56 -21.86
CA SER A 292 -20.40 5.96 -21.79
C SER A 292 -19.58 6.84 -22.75
N TRP A 293 -20.13 8.00 -23.14
CA TRP A 293 -19.40 9.05 -23.89
C TRP A 293 -18.60 10.00 -22.99
N VAL A 294 -18.90 10.06 -21.69
CA VAL A 294 -18.29 11.01 -20.74
C VAL A 294 -17.29 10.32 -19.81
N LEU A 295 -16.35 9.58 -20.41
CA LEU A 295 -15.35 8.82 -19.66
C LEU A 295 -14.27 9.73 -19.09
N LYS A 296 -14.16 9.75 -17.75
CA LYS A 296 -13.03 10.35 -17.02
C LYS A 296 -11.81 9.44 -17.02
N MET A 297 -12.01 8.12 -17.04
CA MET A 297 -10.94 7.14 -16.98
C MET A 297 -11.23 5.90 -17.83
N VAL A 298 -10.17 5.32 -18.39
CA VAL A 298 -10.23 4.07 -19.15
C VAL A 298 -9.13 3.15 -18.63
N PHE A 299 -9.53 2.07 -17.98
CA PHE A 299 -8.62 1.06 -17.46
C PHE A 299 -8.35 -0.03 -18.50
N ARG A 300 -7.26 -0.77 -18.33
CA ARG A 300 -6.96 -1.99 -19.09
C ARG A 300 -7.28 -3.25 -18.30
N GLU A 301 -7.55 -4.35 -18.99
CA GLU A 301 -7.73 -5.67 -18.37
C GLU A 301 -6.53 -6.05 -17.51
N SER A 302 -5.31 -5.81 -18.00
CA SER A 302 -4.07 -5.99 -17.26
C SER A 302 -4.05 -5.25 -15.93
N GLN A 303 -4.77 -4.13 -15.78
CA GLN A 303 -4.82 -3.38 -14.51
C GLN A 303 -5.74 -4.01 -13.46
N VAL A 304 -6.68 -4.88 -13.85
CA VAL A 304 -7.62 -5.55 -12.95
C VAL A 304 -6.93 -6.74 -12.27
N LYS A 305 -6.75 -6.67 -10.95
CA LYS A 305 -6.00 -7.68 -10.20
C LYS A 305 -6.89 -8.63 -9.39
N PHE A 306 -8.07 -8.16 -8.98
CA PHE A 306 -9.15 -8.95 -8.38
C PHE A 306 -10.47 -8.18 -8.42
N LEU A 307 -11.57 -8.89 -8.18
CA LEU A 307 -12.92 -8.31 -8.18
C LEU A 307 -13.31 -7.82 -6.78
N THR A 308 -14.11 -6.77 -6.76
CA THR A 308 -14.62 -6.09 -5.56
C THR A 308 -16.04 -5.66 -5.86
N ASP A 309 -16.85 -5.42 -4.83
CA ASP A 309 -18.20 -4.87 -5.00
C ASP A 309 -18.14 -3.43 -5.52
N ARG A 310 -19.12 -3.05 -6.35
CA ARG A 310 -19.19 -1.74 -7.01
C ARG A 310 -20.02 -0.78 -6.16
N GLY A 311 -19.51 0.42 -5.92
CA GLY A 311 -20.30 1.52 -5.36
C GLY A 311 -20.98 2.36 -6.45
N GLU A 312 -21.95 3.18 -6.06
CA GLU A 312 -22.57 4.18 -6.96
C GLU A 312 -21.65 5.39 -7.20
N LYS A 313 -21.01 5.85 -6.13
CA LYS A 313 -20.05 6.96 -6.12
C LYS A 313 -18.72 6.45 -5.60
N GLU A 314 -17.67 6.62 -6.39
CA GLU A 314 -16.36 6.07 -6.09
C GLU A 314 -15.27 7.15 -6.18
N SER A 315 -14.18 6.95 -5.46
CA SER A 315 -12.98 7.79 -5.43
C SER A 315 -11.76 6.99 -5.88
N ILE A 316 -10.78 7.66 -6.49
CA ILE A 316 -9.51 7.04 -6.88
C ILE A 316 -8.44 7.36 -5.84
N GLU A 317 -7.57 6.38 -5.57
CA GLU A 317 -6.44 6.58 -4.66
C GLU A 317 -5.17 6.81 -5.48
N ILE A 318 -4.49 7.92 -5.24
CA ILE A 318 -3.23 8.28 -5.89
C ILE A 318 -2.07 7.88 -5.01
N VAL A 319 -1.16 7.08 -5.56
CA VAL A 319 0.09 6.66 -4.90
C VAL A 319 1.19 7.67 -5.17
N LYS A 320 1.35 8.04 -6.45
CA LYS A 320 2.36 8.99 -6.91
C LYS A 320 1.90 9.60 -8.23
N TYR A 321 2.44 10.74 -8.58
CA TYR A 321 2.22 11.42 -9.86
C TYR A 321 3.56 11.67 -10.57
N SER A 322 3.51 11.92 -11.88
CA SER A 322 4.69 12.27 -12.67
C SER A 322 5.32 13.56 -12.18
N GLY A 323 6.64 13.57 -12.01
CA GLY A 323 7.42 14.75 -11.69
C GLY A 323 8.90 14.51 -11.97
N PRO A 324 9.68 15.56 -12.24
CA PRO A 324 11.12 15.43 -12.43
C PRO A 324 11.76 14.87 -11.16
N SER A 325 12.73 13.98 -11.33
CA SER A 325 13.53 13.43 -10.24
C SER A 325 14.99 13.49 -10.65
N SER A 326 15.84 13.99 -9.76
CA SER A 326 17.28 13.82 -9.94
C SER A 326 17.60 12.32 -9.89
N VAL A 327 18.43 11.87 -10.83
CA VAL A 327 18.89 10.48 -10.91
C VAL A 327 20.41 10.48 -11.04
N ALA A 328 21.04 9.51 -10.39
CA ALA A 328 22.47 9.25 -10.50
C ALA A 328 22.70 7.85 -11.08
N LEU A 329 23.82 7.65 -11.76
CA LEU A 329 24.23 6.33 -12.22
C LEU A 329 24.49 5.44 -11.00
N ASN A 330 23.72 4.36 -10.89
CA ASN A 330 23.96 3.36 -9.85
C ASN A 330 24.99 2.33 -10.33
N LYS A 331 25.67 1.67 -9.37
CA LYS A 331 26.69 0.66 -9.66
C LYS A 331 26.23 -0.41 -10.66
N PRO A 332 25.01 -0.99 -10.56
CA PRO A 332 24.52 -1.96 -11.55
C PRO A 332 24.49 -1.43 -12.97
N LEU A 333 23.99 -0.20 -13.18
CA LEU A 333 23.94 0.41 -14.51
C LEU A 333 25.36 0.69 -15.05
N ILE A 334 26.27 1.14 -14.19
CA ILE A 334 27.68 1.34 -14.56
C ILE A 334 28.30 0.02 -15.01
N SER A 335 28.07 -1.08 -14.30
CA SER A 335 28.58 -2.41 -14.68
C SER A 335 28.04 -2.89 -16.03
N ILE A 336 26.76 -2.64 -16.32
CA ILE A 336 26.16 -2.98 -17.63
C ILE A 336 26.79 -2.12 -18.73
N LEU A 337 26.93 -0.81 -18.50
CA LEU A 337 27.53 0.11 -19.46
C LEU A 337 28.99 -0.26 -19.77
N ASP A 338 29.75 -0.62 -18.74
CA ASP A 338 31.13 -1.12 -18.88
C ASP A 338 31.15 -2.38 -19.77
N GLN A 339 30.32 -3.40 -19.47
CA GLN A 339 30.25 -4.64 -20.25
C GLN A 339 29.88 -4.40 -21.73
N GLU A 340 28.90 -3.53 -22.00
CA GLU A 340 28.50 -3.18 -23.37
C GLU A 340 29.57 -2.35 -24.09
N SER A 341 30.27 -1.47 -23.37
CA SER A 341 31.39 -0.68 -23.93
C SER A 341 32.57 -1.57 -24.35
N TRP A 342 32.88 -2.61 -23.56
CA TRP A 342 33.88 -3.62 -23.89
C TRP A 342 33.51 -4.44 -25.13
N THR A 343 32.23 -4.79 -25.26
CA THR A 343 31.70 -5.53 -26.41
C THR A 343 31.78 -4.71 -27.70
N ARG A 344 31.60 -3.38 -27.61
CA ARG A 344 31.78 -2.47 -28.76
C ARG A 344 33.24 -2.20 -29.10
N LEU A 345 34.12 -2.07 -28.10
CA LEU A 345 35.55 -1.86 -28.33
C LEU A 345 36.21 -3.08 -28.95
N SER A 346 35.89 -4.29 -28.49
CA SER A 346 36.39 -5.54 -29.08
C SER A 346 36.00 -5.69 -30.56
N PHE A 347 34.76 -5.36 -30.93
CA PHE A 347 34.30 -5.36 -32.33
C PHE A 347 35.05 -4.34 -33.20
N ILE A 348 35.37 -3.16 -32.66
CA ILE A 348 36.15 -2.13 -33.35
C ILE A 348 37.62 -2.57 -33.52
N PHE A 349 38.24 -3.15 -32.49
CA PHE A 349 39.62 -3.66 -32.58
C PHE A 349 39.75 -4.85 -33.55
N GLU A 350 38.71 -5.66 -33.72
CA GLU A 350 38.69 -6.77 -34.68
C GLU A 350 38.52 -6.30 -36.13
N GLN A 351 37.78 -5.21 -36.35
CA GLN A 351 37.66 -4.52 -37.65
C GLN A 351 38.93 -3.77 -38.05
N ILE A 352 39.67 -3.19 -37.10
CA ILE A 352 40.93 -2.46 -37.36
C ILE A 352 42.11 -3.43 -37.62
N ARG A 353 41.98 -4.73 -37.28
CA ARG A 353 43.01 -5.76 -37.50
C ARG A 353 42.92 -6.50 -38.84
N LYS A 354 41.88 -6.24 -39.65
CA LYS A 354 41.78 -6.68 -41.05
C LYS A 354 42.13 -5.53 -41.97
#